data_AF-A0A4P8IWP6-F1
#
_entry.id   AF-A0A4P8IWP6-F1
#
_cell.length_a   1.000
_cell.length_b   1.000
_cell.length_c   1.000
_cell.angle_alpha   90.00
_cell.angle_beta   90.00
_cell.angle_gamma   90.00
#
_symmetry.space_group_name_H-M   'P 1'
#
loop_
_entity.id
_entity.type
_entity.pdbx_description
1 polymer ?
#
loop_
_entity_poly.entity_id
_entity_poly.type
_entity_poly.pdbx_seq_one_letter_code
_entity_poly.pdbx_strand_id
1 'polypeptide(L)' 'MLTVALPDELEAAVVTAAHRSGQSVDEYVAAVFADALSLEIDRARLDSFLAGTPGVAHERARAWLSDLADGKRTECPR' A
#
# COMPACT_ATOMS: atom_id res chain seq x y z
N MET A 1 0.49 12.20 19.81
CA MET A 1 -0.31 11.11 20.41
C MET A 1 -1.76 11.41 20.09
N LEU A 2 -2.43 10.52 19.36
CA LEU A 2 -3.84 10.65 18.99
C LEU A 2 -4.62 9.61 19.80
N THR A 3 -5.76 9.98 20.38
CA THR A 3 -6.59 9.06 21.15
C THR A 3 -7.84 8.73 20.33
N VAL A 4 -8.12 7.43 20.18
CA VAL A 4 -9.28 6.92 19.43
C VAL A 4 -10.13 6.09 20.38
N ALA A 5 -11.43 6.36 20.40
CA ALA A 5 -12.38 5.53 21.12
C ALA A 5 -12.84 4.41 20.19
N LEU A 6 -12.69 3.16 20.64
CA LEU A 6 -13.19 1.98 19.96
C LEU A 6 -14.34 1.38 20.79
N PRO A 7 -15.28 0.66 20.17
CA PRO A 7 -16.17 -0.22 20.90
C PRO A 7 -15.36 -1.26 21.68
N ASP A 8 -15.82 -1.61 22.89
CA ASP A 8 -15.11 -2.52 23.81
C ASP A 8 -14.69 -3.84 23.16
N GLU A 9 -15.55 -4.41 22.31
CA GLU A 9 -15.27 -5.64 21.57
C GLU A 9 -14.09 -5.50 20.61
N LEU A 10 -13.98 -4.34 19.95
CA LEU A 10 -12.94 -4.05 18.98
C LEU A 10 -11.62 -3.74 19.68
N GLU A 11 -11.67 -3.01 20.80
CA GLU A 11 -10.50 -2.75 21.65
C GLU A 11 -9.90 -4.07 22.15
N ALA A 12 -10.73 -4.96 22.70
CA ALA A 12 -10.29 -6.28 23.18
C ALA A 12 -9.67 -7.12 22.05
N ALA A 13 -10.26 -7.09 20.85
CA ALA A 13 -9.74 -7.79 19.69
C ALA A 13 -8.37 -7.26 19.26
N VAL A 14 -8.19 -5.93 19.21
CA VAL A 14 -6.93 -5.26 18.86
C VAL A 14 -5.84 -5.59 19.88
N VAL A 15 -6.13 -5.46 21.18
CA VAL A 15 -5.17 -5.78 22.24
C VAL A 15 -4.74 -7.25 22.17
N THR A 16 -5.69 -8.16 21.98
CA THR A 16 -5.40 -9.60 21.85
C THR A 16 -4.57 -9.91 20.61
N ALA A 17 -4.84 -9.24 19.49
CA ALA A 17 -4.08 -9.42 18.26
C ALA A 17 -2.65 -8.87 18.38
N ALA A 18 -2.48 -7.67 18.95
CA ALA A 18 -1.17 -7.09 19.22
C ALA A 18 -0.33 -8.03 20.10
N HIS A 19 -0.92 -8.54 21.18
CA HIS A 19 -0.26 -9.46 22.09
C HIS A 19 0.18 -10.76 21.40
N ARG A 20 -0.70 -11.38 20.59
CA ARG A 20 -0.37 -12.58 19.80
C ARG A 20 0.75 -12.35 18.78
N SER A 21 0.87 -11.11 18.31
CA SER A 21 1.89 -10.70 17.34
C SER A 21 3.22 -10.32 18.00
N GLY A 22 3.28 -10.30 19.35
CA GLY A 22 4.45 -9.84 20.10
C GLY A 22 4.73 -8.34 19.95
N GLN A 23 3.70 -7.56 19.57
CA GLN A 23 3.80 -6.13 19.31
C GLN A 23 3.11 -5.33 20.42
N SER A 24 3.51 -4.06 20.56
CA SER A 24 2.70 -3.09 21.28
C SER A 24 1.41 -2.80 20.51
N VAL A 25 0.37 -2.31 21.21
CA VAL A 25 -0.90 -1.93 20.58
C VAL A 25 -0.67 -0.85 19.51
N ASP A 26 0.19 0.14 19.79
CA ASP A 26 0.50 1.21 18.84
C ASP A 26 1.17 0.69 17.56
N GLU A 27 2.15 -0.22 17.69
CA GLU A 27 2.83 -0.83 16.53
C GLU A 27 1.86 -1.66 15.69
N TYR A 28 1.02 -2.46 16.35
CA TYR A 28 0.03 -3.29 15.67
C TYR A 28 -0.97 -2.43 14.90
N VAL A 29 -1.53 -1.40 15.55
CA VAL A 29 -2.48 -0.47 14.94
C VAL A 29 -1.84 0.30 13.79
N ALA A 30 -0.59 0.74 13.93
CA ALA A 30 0.15 1.41 12.85
C ALA A 30 0.32 0.49 11.63
N ALA A 31 0.64 -0.79 11.85
CA ALA A 31 0.75 -1.77 10.77
C ALA A 31 -0.59 -2.00 10.05
N VAL A 32 -1.68 -2.18 10.81
CA VAL A 32 -3.03 -2.35 10.23
C VAL A 32 -3.43 -1.13 9.40
N PHE A 33 -3.15 0.09 9.87
CA PHE A 33 -3.43 1.30 9.10
C PHE A 33 -2.57 1.42 7.85
N ALA A 34 -1.30 1.02 7.91
CA ALA A 34 -0.44 0.99 6.73
C ALA A 34 -0.97 0.03 5.66
N ASP A 35 -1.41 -1.16 6.08
CA ASP A 35 -2.01 -2.16 5.19
C ASP A 35 -3.32 -1.65 4.58
N ALA A 36 -4.20 -1.08 5.40
CA ALA A 36 -5.46 -0.50 4.94
C ALA A 36 -5.25 0.64 3.94
N LEU A 37 -4.25 1.50 4.18
CA LEU A 37 -3.89 2.58 3.25
C LEU A 37 -3.34 2.03 1.93
N SER A 38 -2.52 0.97 1.98
CA SER A 38 -2.01 0.32 0.76
C SER A 38 -3.15 -0.23 -0.09
N LEU A 39 -4.13 -0.87 0.54
CA LEU A 39 -5.31 -1.40 -0.16
C LEU A 39 -6.12 -0.30 -0.85
N GLU A 40 -6.30 0.85 -0.20
CA GLU A 40 -7.01 1.99 -0.80
C GLU A 40 -6.25 2.59 -1.99
N ILE A 41 -4.92 2.68 -1.89
CA ILE A 41 -4.06 3.12 -3.00
C ILE A 41 -4.17 2.15 -4.19
N ASP A 42 -4.12 0.84 -3.93
CA ASP A 42 -4.21 -0.16 -4.99
C ASP A 42 -5.60 -0.20 -5.62
N ARG A 43 -6.65 0.03 -4.85
CA ARG A 43 -8.02 0.21 -5.37
C ARG A 43 -8.10 1.43 -6.28
N ALA A 44 -7.57 2.57 -5.85
CA ALA A 44 -7.55 3.79 -6.66
C ALA A 44 -6.75 3.60 -7.97
N ARG A 45 -5.65 2.84 -7.93
CA ARG A 45 -4.88 2.47 -9.14
C ARG A 45 -5.71 1.61 -10.09
N LEU A 46 -6.41 0.60 -9.56
CA LEU A 46 -7.27 -0.27 -10.36
C LEU A 46 -8.43 0.51 -10.98
N ASP A 47 -9.10 1.35 -10.19
CA ASP A 47 -10.21 2.18 -10.68
C ASP A 47 -9.75 3.15 -11.77
N SER A 48 -8.56 3.75 -11.62
CA SER A 48 -7.94 4.59 -12.65
C SER A 48 -7.66 3.80 -13.94
N PHE A 49 -7.13 2.59 -13.84
CA PHE A 49 -6.89 1.72 -14.99
C PHE A 49 -8.21 1.36 -15.70
N LEU A 50 -9.24 0.97 -14.94
CA LEU A 50 -10.56 0.62 -15.49
C LEU A 50 -11.29 1.81 -16.09
N ALA A 51 -11.10 3.02 -15.54
CA ALA A 51 -11.65 4.26 -16.07
C ALA A 51 -10.96 4.72 -17.38
N GLY A 52 -9.97 3.97 -17.87
CA GLY A 52 -9.28 4.26 -19.12
C GLY A 52 -8.21 5.32 -19.01
N THR A 53 -7.69 5.60 -17.80
CA THR A 53 -6.48 6.41 -17.65
C THR A 53 -5.37 5.76 -18.50
N PRO A 54 -4.77 6.49 -19.44
CA PRO A 54 -3.81 5.89 -20.37
C PRO A 54 -2.58 5.44 -19.57
N GLY A 55 -2.43 4.12 -19.43
CA GLY A 55 -1.20 3.54 -18.95
C GLY A 55 -0.07 3.72 -19.97
N VAL A 56 1.16 3.49 -19.54
CA VAL A 56 2.31 3.46 -20.45
C VAL A 56 2.11 2.34 -21.47
N ALA A 57 2.21 2.68 -22.76
CA ALA A 57 2.16 1.68 -23.83
C ALA A 57 3.22 0.59 -23.62
N HIS A 58 2.84 -0.67 -23.84
CA HIS A 58 3.69 -1.84 -23.60
C HIS A 58 5.09 -1.72 -24.22
N GLU A 59 5.19 -1.26 -25.47
CA GLU A 59 6.48 -1.08 -26.16
C GLU A 59 7.37 -0.04 -25.47
N ARG A 60 6.78 1.05 -24.96
CA ARG A 60 7.50 2.10 -24.23
C ARG A 60 7.99 1.59 -22.87
N ALA A 61 7.17 0.81 -22.16
CA ALA A 61 7.56 0.19 -20.91
C ALA A 61 8.67 -0.86 -21.11
N ARG A 62 8.56 -1.70 -22.16
CA ARG A 62 9.56 -2.70 -22.52
C ARG A 62 10.91 -2.07 -22.87
N ALA A 63 10.92 -1.01 -23.67
CA ALA A 63 12.15 -0.30 -24.02
C ALA A 63 12.84 0.27 -22.77
N TRP A 64 12.08 0.90 -21.88
CA TRP A 64 12.62 1.44 -20.62
C TRP A 64 13.18 0.33 -19.71
N LEU A 65 12.51 -0.81 -19.59
CA LEU A 65 13.02 -1.95 -18.81
C LEU A 65 14.30 -2.54 -19.40
N SER A 66 14.43 -2.56 -20.73
CA SER A 66 15.66 -3.00 -21.41
C SER A 66 16.82 -2.05 -21.12
N ASP A 67 16.60 -0.74 -21.24
CA ASP A 67 17.61 0.28 -20.92
C ASP A 67 18.04 0.21 -19.44
N LEU A 68 17.08 -0.03 -18.54
CA LEU A 68 17.36 -0.20 -17.12
C LEU A 68 18.23 -1.45 -16.86
N ALA A 69 17.94 -2.57 -17.53
CA ALA A 69 18.72 -3.80 -17.44
C ALA A 69 20.16 -3.62 -17.98
N ASP A 70 20.32 -2.77 -19.00
CA ASP A 70 21.63 -2.36 -19.55
C ASP A 70 22.36 -1.34 -18.65
N GLY A 71 21.79 -0.97 -17.50
CA GLY A 71 22.38 -0.04 -16.53
C GLY A 71 22.13 1.44 -16.83
N LYS A 72 21.33 1.78 -17.84
CA LYS A 72 20.94 3.16 -18.15
C LYS A 72 19.76 3.57 -17.27
N ARG A 73 20.01 4.39 -16.26
CA ARG A 73 18.96 4.96 -15.40
C ARG A 73 18.31 6.17 -16.08
N THR A 74 17.21 5.93 -16.78
CA THR A 74 16.33 6.97 -17.33
C THR A 74 15.04 7.07 -16.51
N GLU A 75 14.33 8.20 -16.60
CA GLU A 75 13.09 8.41 -15.86
C GLU A 75 12.04 7.34 -16.24
N CYS A 76 11.37 6.76 -15.23
CA CYS A 76 10.30 5.79 -15.43
C CYS A 76 9.15 6.45 -16.20
N PRO A 77 8.71 5.88 -17.34
CA PRO A 77 7.59 6.44 -18.09
C PRO A 77 6.33 6.43 -17.24
N ARG A 78 5.55 7.51 -17.34
CA ARG A 78 4.23 7.67 -16.72
C ARG A 78 3.16 7.62 -17.79
#